data_AF-A0A399FZA1-F1
#
_entry.id   AF-A0A399FZA1-F1
#
_cell.length_a   1.000
_cell.length_b   1.000
_cell.length_c   1.000
_cell.angle_alpha   90.00
_cell.angle_beta   90.00
_cell.angle_gamma   90.00
#
_symmetry.space_group_name_H-M   'P 1'
#
loop_
_entity.id
_entity.type
_entity.pdbx_description
1 polymer ?
#
loop_
_entity_poly.entity_id
_entity_poly.type
_entity_poly.pdbx_seq_one_letter_code
_entity_poly.pdbx_strand_id
1 'polypeptide(L)' 'MLKKTLAVAAVAAAASMTLTGTALAHSGDDVITSGTGSVLSGNQLVADANVPANVCGNAIAVLGLAGAGCWTSGAGVID' A
#
# COMPACT_ATOMS: atom_id res chain seq x y z
N MET A 1 33.65 21.28 3.85
CA MET A 1 33.43 20.15 2.91
C MET A 1 32.61 19.01 3.55
N LEU A 2 32.74 18.80 4.87
CA LEU A 2 31.98 17.80 5.66
C LEU A 2 30.44 17.94 5.63
N LYS A 3 29.94 19.15 5.34
CA LYS A 3 28.50 19.44 5.26
C LYS A 3 27.86 18.87 3.98
N LYS A 4 28.64 18.79 2.89
CA LYS A 4 28.19 18.24 1.61
C LYS A 4 28.22 16.71 1.61
N THR A 5 29.16 16.10 2.33
CA THR A 5 29.26 14.64 2.45
C THR A 5 28.11 14.04 3.26
N LEU A 6 27.63 14.75 4.30
CA LEU A 6 26.49 14.31 5.11
C LEU A 6 25.17 14.32 4.31
N ALA A 7 24.98 15.31 3.43
CA ALA A 7 23.81 15.40 2.57
C ALA A 7 23.76 14.27 1.52
N VAL A 8 24.91 13.88 0.96
CA VAL A 8 25.01 12.77 -0.02
C VAL A 8 24.75 11.42 0.64
N ALA A 9 25.20 11.22 1.88
CA ALA A 9 24.94 10.00 2.63
C ALA A 9 23.44 9.82 2.98
N ALA A 10 22.74 10.91 3.30
CA ALA A 10 21.30 10.88 3.56
C ALA A 10 20.49 10.53 2.30
N VAL A 11 20.91 11.03 1.12
CA VAL A 11 20.28 10.69 -0.17
C VAL A 11 20.54 9.22 -0.55
N ALA A 12 21.73 8.69 -0.28
CA ALA A 12 22.03 7.27 -0.54
C ALA A 12 21.24 6.33 0.37
N ALA A 13 21.06 6.66 1.66
CA ALA A 13 20.27 5.87 2.60
C ALA A 13 18.75 5.91 2.29
N ALA A 14 18.25 7.07 1.82
CA ALA A 14 16.87 7.18 1.35
C ALA A 14 16.65 6.43 0.02
N ALA A 15 17.66 6.38 -0.85
CA ALA A 15 17.60 5.64 -2.11
C ALA A 15 17.68 4.11 -1.90
N SER A 16 18.38 3.61 -0.88
CA SER A 16 18.42 2.17 -0.59
C SER A 16 17.08 1.58 -0.17
N MET A 17 16.13 2.39 0.31
CA MET A 17 14.80 1.91 0.67
C MET A 17 13.88 1.69 -0.55
N THR A 18 14.36 2.03 -1.76
CA THR A 18 13.59 1.87 -3.01
C THR A 18 13.99 0.64 -3.83
N LEU A 19 15.04 -0.10 -3.46
CA LEU A 19 15.56 -1.20 -4.31
C LEU A 19 15.42 -2.62 -3.73
N THR A 20 15.10 -2.80 -2.45
CA THR A 20 14.72 -4.12 -1.91
C THR A 20 13.22 -4.19 -1.71
N GLY A 21 12.50 -4.24 -2.83
CA GLY A 21 11.05 -4.41 -2.89
C GLY A 21 10.62 -5.80 -2.40
N THR A 22 10.69 -6.05 -1.10
CA THR A 22 9.89 -7.11 -0.49
C THR A 22 8.46 -6.59 -0.39
N ALA A 23 7.67 -6.79 -1.45
CA ALA A 23 6.23 -6.78 -1.31
C ALA A 23 5.84 -7.99 -0.44
N LEU A 24 5.85 -7.81 0.88
CA LEU A 24 5.23 -8.75 1.80
C LEU A 24 3.72 -8.61 1.57
N ALA A 25 3.15 -9.53 0.79
CA ALA A 25 1.70 -9.69 0.75
C ALA A 25 1.26 -10.19 2.14
N HIS A 26 0.87 -9.26 3.01
CA HIS A 26 0.29 -9.56 4.29
C HIS A 26 -1.19 -9.91 4.08
N SER A 27 -1.47 -11.17 3.76
CA SER A 27 -2.83 -11.71 3.79
C SER A 27 -3.19 -12.01 5.24
N GLY A 28 -3.51 -10.98 6.01
CA GLY A 28 -4.11 -11.14 7.34
C GLY A 28 -5.61 -11.27 7.20
N ASP A 29 -6.20 -12.38 7.63
CA ASP A 29 -7.66 -12.55 7.81
C ASP A 29 -8.17 -11.84 9.07
N ASP A 30 -7.45 -10.82 9.53
CA ASP A 30 -7.75 -10.10 10.76
C ASP A 30 -8.97 -9.20 10.53
N VAL A 31 -10.14 -9.72 10.90
CA VAL A 31 -11.42 -8.99 10.87
C VAL A 31 -11.50 -8.13 12.14
N ILE A 32 -10.93 -6.93 12.09
CA ILE A 32 -10.80 -6.03 13.25
C ILE A 32 -11.64 -4.76 13.10
N THR A 33 -12.44 -4.47 14.13
CA THR A 33 -13.12 -3.18 14.31
C THR A 33 -12.69 -2.57 15.64
N SER A 34 -12.33 -1.29 15.66
CA SER A 34 -12.01 -0.60 16.92
C SER A 34 -13.25 -0.35 17.77
N GLY A 35 -14.45 -0.25 17.18
CA GLY A 35 -15.73 -0.04 17.88
C GLY A 35 -15.87 1.22 18.74
N THR A 36 -14.80 1.98 18.99
CA THR A 36 -14.77 3.06 20.00
C THR A 36 -15.78 4.16 19.68
N GLY A 37 -16.70 4.41 20.62
CA GLY A 37 -17.69 5.49 20.54
C GLY A 37 -18.83 5.27 19.53
N SER A 38 -18.96 4.08 18.94
CA SER A 38 -19.99 3.81 17.95
C SER A 38 -21.23 3.15 18.55
N VAL A 39 -22.40 3.55 18.05
CA VAL A 39 -23.70 2.93 18.41
C VAL A 39 -24.00 1.70 17.55
N LEU A 40 -23.46 1.63 16.32
CA LEU A 40 -23.79 0.59 15.32
C LEU A 40 -22.56 0.01 14.57
N SER A 41 -21.35 0.10 15.13
CA SER A 41 -20.12 -0.36 14.45
C SER A 41 -19.87 -1.86 14.63
N GLY A 42 -19.13 -2.45 13.69
CA GLY A 42 -18.66 -3.84 13.73
C GLY A 42 -19.38 -4.82 12.79
N ASN A 43 -20.25 -4.33 11.91
CA ASN A 43 -20.92 -5.16 10.91
C ASN A 43 -19.98 -5.46 9.73
N GLN A 44 -19.08 -6.42 9.91
CA GLN A 44 -18.15 -6.89 8.88
C GLN A 44 -18.71 -8.15 8.21
N LEU A 45 -18.82 -8.14 6.88
CA LEU A 45 -19.22 -9.31 6.11
C LEU A 45 -17.98 -10.09 5.68
N VAL A 46 -17.84 -11.31 6.22
CA VAL A 46 -16.75 -12.21 5.92
C VAL A 46 -17.33 -13.38 5.14
N ALA A 47 -17.03 -13.43 3.85
CA ALA A 47 -17.50 -14.49 2.97
C ALA A 47 -16.35 -14.89 2.05
N ASP A 48 -16.22 -16.20 1.82
CA ASP A 48 -15.37 -16.71 0.76
C ASP A 48 -16.01 -16.36 -0.58
N ALA A 49 -15.37 -15.46 -1.33
CA ALA A 49 -15.94 -14.91 -2.55
C ALA A 49 -14.86 -14.81 -3.63
N ASN A 50 -15.01 -15.62 -4.68
CA ASN A 50 -14.19 -15.50 -5.88
C ASN A 50 -14.72 -14.31 -6.71
N VAL A 51 -14.23 -13.11 -6.41
CA VAL A 51 -14.66 -11.87 -7.05
C VAL A 51 -13.45 -11.14 -7.60
N PRO A 52 -13.48 -10.69 -8.88
CA PRO A 52 -12.34 -10.02 -9.46
C PRO A 52 -12.35 -8.55 -9.04
N ALA A 53 -11.65 -8.24 -7.94
CA ALA A 53 -11.49 -6.88 -7.45
C ALA A 53 -10.11 -6.36 -7.81
N ASN A 54 -10.04 -5.18 -8.46
CA ASN A 54 -8.78 -4.51 -8.74
C ASN A 54 -8.81 -3.07 -8.21
N VAL A 55 -7.86 -2.75 -7.34
CA VAL A 55 -7.66 -1.42 -6.77
C VAL A 55 -6.33 -0.89 -7.31
N CYS A 56 -6.38 -0.24 -8.46
CA CYS A 56 -5.20 0.33 -9.11
C CYS A 56 -5.28 1.86 -9.14
N GLY A 57 -4.15 2.52 -9.46
CA GLY A 57 -4.14 3.98 -9.64
C GLY A 57 -4.00 4.78 -8.34
N ASN A 58 -3.55 4.16 -7.26
CA ASN A 58 -3.24 4.86 -6.02
C ASN A 58 -1.73 5.12 -5.92
N ALA A 59 -1.36 6.39 -5.75
CA ALA A 59 0.00 6.79 -5.43
C ALA A 59 -0.01 7.90 -4.38
N ILE A 60 0.91 7.83 -3.43
CA ILE A 60 1.09 8.83 -2.37
C ILE A 60 2.55 9.26 -2.36
N ALA A 61 2.81 10.58 -2.30
CA ALA A 61 4.14 11.13 -2.14
C ALA A 61 4.18 12.15 -0.98
N VAL A 62 5.27 12.14 -0.22
CA VAL A 62 5.43 12.97 0.99
C VAL A 62 6.30 14.21 0.72
N LEU A 63 7.32 14.12 -0.13
CA LEU A 63 8.26 15.22 -0.44
C LEU A 63 8.60 15.31 -1.95
N GLY A 64 7.81 14.68 -2.81
CA GLY A 64 8.09 14.54 -4.25
C GLY A 64 6.82 14.34 -5.09
N LEU A 65 6.99 13.92 -6.35
CA LEU A 65 5.88 13.71 -7.29
C LEU A 65 5.38 12.25 -7.26
N ALA A 66 4.08 12.05 -7.01
CA ALA A 66 3.41 10.77 -7.18
C ALA A 66 2.61 10.78 -8.49
N GLY A 67 2.78 9.72 -9.29
CA GLY A 67 1.95 9.43 -10.45
C GLY A 67 1.38 8.04 -10.30
N ALA A 68 0.12 7.85 -10.68
CA ALA A 68 -0.53 6.55 -10.69
C ALA A 68 -1.20 6.33 -12.04
N GLY A 69 -1.08 5.13 -12.57
CA GLY A 69 -1.70 4.73 -13.82
C GLY A 69 -2.42 3.39 -13.64
N CYS A 70 -3.43 3.20 -14.47
CA CYS A 70 -4.06 1.90 -14.67
C CYS A 70 -4.20 1.70 -16.17
N TRP A 71 -3.64 0.61 -16.70
CA TRP A 71 -3.93 0.17 -18.06
C TRP A 71 -4.30 -1.30 -17.99
N THR A 72 -5.41 -1.66 -18.62
CA THR A 72 -5.93 -3.04 -18.70
C THR A 72 -5.93 -3.76 -17.34
N SER A 73 -6.80 -3.35 -16.42
CA SER A 73 -6.89 -3.92 -15.06
C SER A 73 -7.05 -5.44 -15.00
N GLY A 74 -7.51 -6.09 -16.09
CA GLY A 74 -7.48 -7.54 -16.25
C GLY A 74 -8.25 -8.33 -15.20
N ALA A 75 -9.02 -7.65 -14.34
CA ALA A 75 -9.76 -8.27 -13.26
C ALA A 75 -10.82 -9.20 -13.87
N GLY A 76 -10.61 -10.50 -13.69
CA GLY A 76 -11.50 -11.54 -14.16
C GLY A 76 -11.49 -12.70 -13.17
N VAL A 77 -12.64 -13.32 -13.01
CA VAL A 77 -12.76 -14.61 -12.32
C VAL A 77 -12.69 -15.70 -13.38
N ILE A 78 -11.88 -16.71 -13.12
CA ILE A 78 -11.85 -17.95 -13.89
C ILE A 78 -12.26 -19.07 -12.93
N ASP A 79 -13.15 -19.93 -13.39
CA ASP A 79 -13.60 -21.11 -12.65
C ASP A 79 -12.53 -22.22 -12.61
#